data_AF-A0A5P8AYH5-F1
#
_entry.id   AF-A0A5P8AYH5-F1
#
_cell.length_a   1.000
_cell.length_b   1.000
_cell.length_c   1.000
_cell.angle_alpha   90.00
_cell.angle_beta   90.00
_cell.angle_gamma   90.00
#
_symmetry.space_group_name_H-M   'P 1'
#
loop_
_entity.id
_entity.type
_entity.pdbx_description
1 polymer ?
#
loop_
_entity_poly.entity_id
_entity_poly.type
_entity_poly.pdbx_seq_one_letter_code
_entity_poly.pdbx_strand_id
1 'polypeptide(L)'
;MVLRSLYSIYATCSSSIGFNRSNAKRLFLYMLRTSKCRIKEMLECAVFTSRDIFNFLSVLSKRDKVSSTFVYLDPPYSISKGRLDDNRGWDLDSLETLIIEIKKYNWQFAISEFNDSEVLDLLFKHNLYVNYIARSTGVASRFGHTKYEILGTSYKTNKSNITCQNAGCVQLEIFNA
;
A
#
# COMPACT_ATOMS: atom_id res chain seq x y z
N MET A 1 20.96 -5.77 14.11
CA MET A 1 19.51 -5.89 13.89
C MET A 1 19.01 -4.54 13.39
N VAL A 2 18.70 -4.41 12.10
CA VAL A 2 18.28 -3.13 11.51
C VAL A 2 16.76 -3.09 11.51
N LEU A 3 16.17 -2.32 12.43
CA LEU A 3 14.75 -2.01 12.42
C LEU A 3 14.51 -0.97 11.32
N ARG A 4 14.06 -1.40 10.14
CA ARG A 4 13.58 -0.49 9.08
C ARG A 4 12.07 -0.36 9.21
N SER A 5 11.61 0.61 9.98
CA SER A 5 10.22 1.06 9.95
C SER A 5 10.07 2.15 8.89
N LEU A 6 9.46 1.82 7.75
CA LEU A 6 8.97 2.79 6.78
C LEU A 6 7.67 3.37 7.33
N TYR A 7 7.73 4.57 7.91
CA TYR A 7 6.54 5.35 8.19
C TYR A 7 6.26 6.25 6.98
N SER A 8 5.19 5.97 6.25
CA SER A 8 4.61 6.94 5.31
C SER A 8 3.61 7.80 6.07
N ILE A 9 4.05 8.96 6.55
CA ILE A 9 3.15 10.00 7.07
C ILE A 9 2.60 10.74 5.86
N TYR A 10 1.40 10.36 5.41
CA TYR A 10 0.69 11.09 4.36
C TYR A 10 0.15 12.40 4.95
N ALA A 11 0.83 13.51 4.63
CA ALA A 11 0.19 14.83 4.61
C ALA A 11 -0.42 15.04 3.21
N THR A 12 -1.66 15.52 3.17
CA THR A 12 -2.44 16.03 2.03
C THR A 12 -1.83 15.94 0.61
N CYS A 13 -2.58 15.29 -0.29
CA CYS A 13 -2.28 14.85 -1.67
C CYS A 13 -1.87 15.92 -2.72
N SER A 14 -1.04 16.91 -2.39
CA SER A 14 -0.54 17.88 -3.39
C SER A 14 0.98 18.12 -3.33
N SER A 15 1.70 17.53 -2.38
CA SER A 15 3.16 17.72 -2.30
C SER A 15 3.86 16.51 -1.67
N SER A 16 4.55 15.72 -2.49
CA SER A 16 5.58 14.80 -2.01
C SER A 16 6.80 15.63 -1.61
N ILE A 17 7.13 15.69 -0.31
CA ILE A 17 8.33 16.39 0.15
C ILE A 17 9.57 15.62 -0.33
N GLY A 18 10.25 16.16 -1.33
CA GLY A 18 11.57 15.69 -1.76
C GLY A 18 12.62 16.03 -0.70
N PHE A 19 13.07 15.04 0.07
CA PHE A 19 14.08 15.25 1.10
C PHE A 19 15.49 15.23 0.49
N ASN A 20 16.15 16.39 0.48
CA ASN A 20 17.59 16.46 0.24
C ASN A 20 18.32 15.66 1.35
N ARG A 21 19.28 14.80 0.97
CA ARG A 21 19.95 13.82 1.85
C ARG A 21 20.57 14.41 3.12
N SER A 22 20.80 15.72 3.15
CA SER A 22 21.50 16.42 4.23
C SER A 22 20.64 16.81 5.44
N ASN A 23 19.30 16.74 5.40
CA ASN A 23 18.47 17.20 6.53
C ASN A 23 17.23 16.37 6.90
N ALA A 24 16.98 15.23 6.25
CA ALA A 24 15.80 14.38 6.52
C ALA A 24 15.70 13.97 8.00
N LYS A 25 16.82 13.58 8.63
CA LYS A 25 16.88 13.22 10.05
C LYS A 25 16.51 14.40 10.96
N ARG A 26 17.02 15.60 10.67
CA ARG A 26 16.75 16.81 11.46
C ARG A 26 15.29 17.21 11.37
N LEU A 27 14.72 17.19 10.17
CA LEU A 27 13.30 17.47 9.93
C LEU A 27 12.39 16.43 10.59
N PHE A 28 12.73 15.14 10.48
CA PHE A 28 11.99 14.08 11.16
C PHE A 28 12.00 14.27 12.68
N LEU A 29 13.16 14.49 13.29
CA LEU A 29 13.27 14.75 14.72
C LEU A 29 12.55 16.04 15.14
N TYR A 30 12.56 17.08 14.31
CA TYR A 30 11.79 18.29 14.54
C TYR A 30 10.29 18.01 14.51
N MET A 31 9.78 17.31 13.50
CA MET A 31 8.36 16.92 13.44
C MET A 31 7.94 16.04 14.61
N LEU A 32 8.78 15.08 15.02
CA LEU A 32 8.53 14.27 16.21
C LEU A 32 8.43 15.13 17.47
N ARG A 33 9.26 16.18 17.60
CA ARG A 33 9.21 17.10 18.74
C ARG A 33 7.94 17.96 18.71
N THR A 34 7.61 18.54 17.56
CA THR A 34 6.45 19.44 17.43
C THR A 34 5.12 18.70 17.45
N SER A 35 5.08 17.47 16.94
CA SER A 35 3.88 16.63 16.88
C SER A 35 3.78 15.63 18.02
N LYS A 36 4.69 15.71 19.01
CA LYS A 36 4.83 14.69 20.07
C LYS A 36 3.51 14.40 20.78
N CYS A 37 2.79 15.44 21.21
CA CYS A 37 1.52 15.27 21.94
C CYS A 37 0.47 14.59 21.06
N ARG A 38 0.31 15.07 19.81
CA ARG A 38 -0.62 14.48 18.84
C ARG A 38 -0.27 13.02 18.50
N ILE A 39 1.01 12.72 18.29
CA ILE A 39 1.46 11.33 18.06
C ILE A 39 1.14 10.48 19.29
N LYS A 40 1.37 10.98 20.51
CA LYS A 40 1.05 10.26 21.74
C LYS A 40 -0.45 9.95 21.83
N GLU A 41 -1.31 10.93 21.57
CA GLU A 41 -2.77 10.74 21.52
C GLU A 41 -3.18 9.68 20.48
N MET A 42 -2.58 9.72 19.28
CA MET A 42 -2.84 8.69 18.25
C MET A 42 -2.37 7.30 18.68
N LEU A 43 -1.23 7.21 19.37
CA LEU A 43 -0.68 5.96 19.88
C LEU A 43 -1.49 5.39 21.05
N GLU A 44 -2.13 6.23 21.86
CA GLU A 44 -3.03 5.80 22.95
C GLU A 44 -4.26 5.06 22.40
N CYS A 45 -4.67 5.34 21.16
CA CYS A 45 -5.75 4.63 20.47
C CYS A 45 -5.24 3.49 19.58
N ALA A 46 -3.92 3.26 19.48
CA ALA A 46 -3.33 2.27 18.60
C ALA A 46 -3.05 0.94 19.32
N VAL A 47 -3.38 -0.17 18.65
CA VAL A 47 -2.99 -1.52 19.11
C VAL A 47 -1.91 -2.05 18.19
N PHE A 48 -0.75 -2.37 18.78
CA PHE A 48 0.37 -2.96 18.05
C PHE A 48 0.34 -4.48 18.19
N THR A 49 0.51 -5.17 17.07
CA THR A 49 0.56 -6.63 17.03
C THR A 49 1.74 -7.07 16.16
N SER A 50 2.37 -8.18 16.54
CA SER A 50 3.42 -8.84 15.77
C SER A 50 2.94 -10.25 15.45
N ARG A 51 2.19 -10.38 14.35
CA ARG A 51 1.58 -11.63 13.91
C ARG A 51 1.62 -11.72 12.40
N ASP A 52 1.61 -12.95 11.90
CA ASP A 52 1.24 -13.21 10.51
C ASP A 52 -0.18 -12.67 10.24
N ILE A 53 -0.39 -12.10 9.05
CA ILE A 53 -1.65 -11.42 8.70
C ILE A 53 -2.82 -12.40 8.65
N PHE A 54 -2.62 -13.63 8.15
CA PHE A 54 -3.68 -14.62 8.05
C PHE A 54 -4.07 -15.12 9.45
N ASN A 55 -3.08 -15.35 10.31
CA ASN A 55 -3.33 -15.64 11.72
C ASN A 55 -4.09 -14.48 12.39
N PHE A 56 -3.65 -13.24 12.21
CA PHE A 56 -4.31 -12.06 12.75
C PHE A 56 -5.78 -11.97 12.34
N LEU A 57 -6.08 -12.07 11.05
CA LEU A 57 -7.45 -12.02 10.53
C LEU A 57 -8.33 -13.16 11.11
N SER A 58 -7.76 -14.37 11.26
CA SER A 58 -8.48 -15.53 11.78
C SER A 58 -8.91 -15.38 13.25
N VAL A 59 -8.08 -14.73 14.07
CA VAL A 59 -8.34 -14.57 15.52
C VAL A 59 -9.13 -13.31 15.87
N LEU A 60 -9.35 -12.40 14.91
CA LEU A 60 -10.17 -11.22 15.13
C LEU A 60 -11.57 -11.63 15.58
N SER A 61 -11.97 -11.12 16.75
CA SER A 61 -13.26 -11.44 17.34
C SER A 61 -14.39 -10.79 16.53
N LYS A 62 -15.61 -11.34 16.60
CA LYS A 62 -16.76 -10.80 15.84
C LYS A 62 -17.05 -9.33 16.16
N ARG A 63 -16.82 -8.89 17.39
CA ARG A 63 -17.01 -7.48 17.80
C ARG A 63 -16.00 -6.53 17.15
N ASP A 64 -14.83 -7.03 16.77
CA ASP A 64 -13.79 -6.23 16.10
C ASP A 64 -14.01 -6.21 14.57
N LYS A 65 -14.91 -7.07 14.07
CA LYS A 65 -15.33 -7.16 12.67
C LYS A 65 -16.44 -6.14 12.33
N VAL A 66 -16.16 -4.88 12.62
CA VAL A 66 -17.08 -3.76 12.38
C VAL A 66 -17.11 -3.43 10.89
N SER A 67 -18.28 -3.35 10.27
CA SER A 67 -18.41 -3.12 8.82
C SER A 67 -17.84 -1.77 8.35
N SER A 68 -17.83 -0.76 9.22
CA SER A 68 -17.25 0.56 8.94
C SER A 68 -15.72 0.59 9.02
N THR A 69 -15.07 -0.54 9.32
CA THR A 69 -13.61 -0.62 9.34
C THR A 69 -13.04 -0.42 7.94
N PHE A 70 -12.03 0.44 7.86
CA PHE A 70 -11.19 0.58 6.68
C PHE A 70 -9.85 -0.13 6.92
N VAL A 71 -9.38 -0.90 5.92
CA VAL A 71 -8.12 -1.63 5.99
C VAL A 71 -7.17 -1.20 4.89
N TYR A 72 -5.98 -0.73 5.27
CA TYR A 72 -4.87 -0.50 4.35
C TYR A 72 -3.89 -1.66 4.42
N LEU A 73 -3.55 -2.24 3.27
CA LEU A 73 -2.66 -3.39 3.14
C LEU A 73 -1.46 -2.99 2.27
N ASP A 74 -0.26 -3.12 2.83
CA ASP A 74 1.01 -2.88 2.14
C ASP A 74 1.90 -4.12 2.28
N PRO A 75 1.51 -5.25 1.65
CA PRO A 75 2.29 -6.48 1.70
C PRO A 75 3.60 -6.32 0.90
N PRO A 76 4.53 -7.28 1.01
CA PRO A 76 5.62 -7.39 0.04
C PRO A 76 5.07 -7.43 -1.39
N TYR A 77 5.77 -6.83 -2.35
CA TYR A 77 5.32 -6.80 -3.75
C TYR A 77 5.46 -8.17 -4.41
N SER A 78 4.35 -8.71 -4.91
CA SER A 78 4.21 -10.10 -5.39
C SER A 78 5.11 -10.47 -6.58
N ILE A 79 5.53 -9.51 -7.42
CA ILE A 79 6.32 -9.75 -8.66
C ILE A 79 7.78 -9.26 -8.56
N SER A 80 8.27 -8.87 -7.38
CA SER A 80 9.64 -8.34 -7.24
C SER A 80 10.71 -9.40 -7.56
N LYS A 81 11.56 -9.16 -8.57
CA LYS A 81 12.65 -10.07 -9.01
C LYS A 81 14.01 -9.82 -8.33
N GLY A 82 14.10 -8.85 -7.41
CA GLY A 82 15.36 -8.44 -6.78
C GLY A 82 15.77 -9.27 -5.56
N ARG A 83 17.05 -9.19 -5.16
CA ARG A 83 17.64 -9.82 -3.95
C ARG A 83 16.81 -9.49 -2.71
N LEU A 84 15.90 -10.38 -2.38
CA LEU A 84 15.14 -10.37 -1.17
C LEU A 84 15.08 -11.82 -0.69
N ASP A 85 15.90 -12.11 0.29
CA ASP A 85 15.44 -12.91 1.43
C ASP A 85 14.16 -12.29 2.07
N ASP A 86 13.74 -11.09 1.62
CA ASP A 86 12.65 -10.26 2.12
C ASP A 86 11.25 -10.50 1.50
N ASN A 87 11.09 -11.19 0.36
CA ASN A 87 9.74 -11.57 -0.07
C ASN A 87 9.24 -12.80 0.71
N ARG A 88 10.11 -13.56 1.41
CA ARG A 88 9.75 -14.67 2.33
C ARG A 88 8.55 -15.55 1.90
N GLY A 89 8.48 -15.92 0.62
CA GLY A 89 7.38 -16.75 0.09
C GLY A 89 6.09 -15.99 -0.21
N TRP A 90 6.13 -14.65 -0.24
CA TRP A 90 5.06 -13.80 -0.74
C TRP A 90 5.13 -13.69 -2.26
N ASP A 91 4.07 -14.14 -2.89
CA ASP A 91 3.87 -14.27 -4.32
C ASP A 91 2.42 -13.89 -4.70
N LEU A 92 2.05 -14.12 -5.96
CA LEU A 92 0.68 -13.87 -6.44
C LEU A 92 -0.35 -14.72 -5.70
N ASP A 93 -0.03 -15.97 -5.35
CA ASP A 93 -0.95 -16.86 -4.62
C ASP A 93 -1.21 -16.35 -3.20
N SER A 94 -0.18 -15.82 -2.55
CA SER A 94 -0.27 -15.16 -1.25
C SER A 94 -1.12 -13.89 -1.31
N LEU A 95 -0.93 -13.08 -2.36
CA LEU A 95 -1.74 -11.89 -2.62
C LEU A 95 -3.21 -12.26 -2.89
N GLU A 96 -3.46 -13.30 -3.69
CA GLU A 96 -4.81 -13.81 -3.96
C GLU A 96 -5.47 -14.28 -2.66
N THR A 97 -4.75 -15.04 -1.85
CA THR A 97 -5.22 -15.51 -0.54
C THR A 97 -5.58 -14.33 0.36
N LEU A 98 -4.75 -13.29 0.40
CA LEU A 98 -5.03 -12.07 1.18
C LEU A 98 -6.32 -11.38 0.71
N ILE A 99 -6.52 -11.25 -0.60
CA ILE A 99 -7.73 -10.65 -1.18
C ILE A 99 -8.97 -11.47 -0.80
N ILE A 100 -8.89 -12.80 -0.87
CA ILE A 100 -10.00 -13.68 -0.50
C ILE A 100 -10.32 -13.55 0.99
N GLU A 101 -9.31 -13.58 1.86
CA GLU A 101 -9.51 -13.48 3.31
C GLU A 101 -10.09 -12.14 3.73
N ILE A 102 -9.59 -11.02 3.20
CA ILE A 102 -10.06 -9.69 3.59
C ILE A 102 -11.51 -9.43 3.12
N LYS A 103 -11.90 -9.96 1.95
CA LYS A 103 -13.25 -9.81 1.40
C LYS A 103 -14.34 -10.48 2.25
N LYS A 104 -13.99 -11.47 3.09
CA LYS A 104 -14.96 -12.14 3.99
C LYS A 104 -15.60 -11.19 5.00
N TYR A 105 -14.99 -10.04 5.26
CA TYR A 105 -15.41 -9.14 6.34
C TYR A 105 -16.26 -7.95 5.89
N ASN A 106 -16.56 -7.82 4.59
CA ASN A 106 -17.32 -6.70 4.02
C ASN A 106 -16.76 -5.31 4.42
N TRP A 107 -15.44 -5.22 4.55
CA TRP A 107 -14.73 -3.98 4.85
C TRP A 107 -14.37 -3.22 3.57
N GLN A 108 -14.23 -1.91 3.70
CA GLN A 108 -13.50 -1.14 2.69
C GLN A 108 -12.01 -1.39 2.87
N PHE A 109 -11.30 -1.66 1.79
CA PHE A 109 -9.87 -1.87 1.85
C PHE A 109 -9.15 -1.37 0.61
N ALA A 110 -7.85 -1.11 0.78
CA ALA A 110 -6.92 -0.75 -0.28
C ALA A 110 -5.64 -1.59 -0.14
N ILE A 111 -5.15 -2.15 -1.24
CA ILE A 111 -3.91 -2.93 -1.30
C ILE A 111 -2.91 -2.23 -2.21
N SER A 112 -1.72 -1.96 -1.69
CA SER A 112 -0.57 -1.40 -2.40
C SER A 112 0.16 -2.47 -3.21
N GLU A 113 0.39 -2.18 -4.49
CA GLU A 113 1.10 -3.07 -5.43
C GLU A 113 1.74 -2.28 -6.59
N PHE A 114 2.43 -2.99 -7.49
CA PHE A 114 2.87 -2.44 -8.78
C PHE A 114 1.97 -2.88 -9.94
N ASN A 115 1.94 -2.08 -11.01
CA ASN A 115 1.17 -2.33 -12.24
C ASN A 115 1.73 -3.48 -13.12
N ASP A 116 2.12 -4.60 -12.52
CA ASP A 116 2.42 -5.81 -13.27
C ASP A 116 1.15 -6.42 -13.89
N SER A 117 1.26 -7.00 -15.09
CA SER A 117 0.12 -7.56 -15.79
C SER A 117 -0.56 -8.66 -14.96
N GLU A 118 0.21 -9.54 -14.33
CA GLU A 118 -0.35 -10.63 -13.54
C GLU A 118 -1.05 -10.12 -12.27
N VAL A 119 -0.52 -9.04 -11.68
CA VAL A 119 -1.14 -8.35 -10.55
C VAL A 119 -2.45 -7.68 -10.97
N LEU A 120 -2.45 -6.95 -12.10
CA LEU A 120 -3.64 -6.29 -12.62
C LEU A 120 -4.74 -7.31 -12.92
N ASP A 121 -4.40 -8.40 -13.60
CA ASP A 121 -5.33 -9.48 -13.92
C ASP A 121 -5.92 -10.09 -12.64
N LEU A 122 -5.11 -10.31 -11.60
CA LEU A 122 -5.58 -10.80 -10.30
C LEU A 122 -6.53 -9.79 -9.62
N LEU A 123 -6.20 -8.51 -9.60
CA LEU A 123 -7.06 -7.47 -9.01
C LEU A 123 -8.41 -7.40 -9.74
N PHE A 124 -8.41 -7.46 -11.07
CA PHE A 124 -9.63 -7.46 -11.87
C PHE A 124 -10.46 -8.75 -11.69
N LYS A 125 -9.81 -9.92 -11.62
CA LYS A 125 -10.45 -11.22 -11.30
C LYS A 125 -11.25 -11.13 -10.00
N HIS A 126 -10.79 -10.34 -9.02
CA HIS A 126 -11.44 -10.13 -7.74
C HIS A 126 -12.34 -8.88 -7.67
N ASN A 127 -12.69 -8.27 -8.81
CA ASN A 127 -13.53 -7.07 -8.90
C ASN A 127 -13.01 -5.88 -8.08
N LEU A 128 -11.69 -5.71 -8.01
CA LEU A 128 -11.08 -4.55 -7.37
C LEU A 128 -10.88 -3.42 -8.39
N TYR A 129 -11.05 -2.19 -7.92
CA TYR A 129 -10.75 -1.00 -8.71
C TYR A 129 -9.25 -0.72 -8.63
N VAL A 130 -8.61 -0.46 -9.77
CA VAL A 130 -7.18 -0.12 -9.82
C VAL A 130 -7.00 1.38 -9.92
N ASN A 131 -6.19 1.95 -9.03
CA ASN A 131 -5.89 3.37 -8.98
C ASN A 131 -4.39 3.57 -9.13
N TYR A 132 -3.95 4.27 -10.18
CA TYR A 132 -2.53 4.57 -10.39
C TYR A 132 -2.11 5.76 -9.51
N ILE A 133 -1.00 5.61 -8.81
CA ILE A 133 -0.50 6.60 -7.84
C ILE A 133 0.64 7.41 -8.44
N ALA A 134 1.76 6.76 -8.72
CA ALA A 134 2.96 7.44 -9.21
C ALA A 134 3.87 6.47 -9.97
N ARG A 135 4.70 7.04 -10.85
CA ARG A 135 5.75 6.30 -11.53
C ARG A 135 6.94 6.10 -10.58
N SER A 136 7.33 4.85 -10.32
CA SER A 136 8.43 4.54 -9.41
C SER A 136 9.77 4.49 -10.16
N THR A 137 10.59 5.54 -10.04
CA THR A 137 11.82 5.72 -10.83
C THR A 137 13.04 4.92 -10.32
N GLY A 138 12.89 4.15 -9.24
CA GLY A 138 14.00 3.40 -8.62
C GLY A 138 13.87 1.88 -8.63
N VAL A 139 12.80 1.33 -9.24
CA VAL A 139 12.48 -0.10 -9.14
C VAL A 139 12.88 -0.92 -10.36
N ALA A 140 13.43 -0.29 -11.41
CA ALA A 140 13.84 -0.98 -12.63
C ALA A 140 14.87 -2.09 -12.39
N SER A 141 15.79 -1.91 -11.45
CA SER A 141 16.76 -2.95 -11.06
C SER A 141 16.11 -4.17 -10.39
N ARG A 142 14.88 -4.04 -9.89
CA ARG A 142 14.13 -5.11 -9.21
C ARG A 142 13.10 -5.78 -10.10
N PHE A 143 12.50 -5.07 -11.03
CA PHE A 143 11.44 -5.61 -11.90
C PHE A 143 11.88 -5.80 -13.36
N GLY A 144 13.06 -5.29 -13.72
CA GLY A 144 13.56 -5.23 -15.11
C GLY A 144 13.15 -3.98 -15.86
N HIS A 145 12.18 -3.21 -15.35
CA HIS A 145 11.64 -1.99 -15.96
C HIS A 145 10.98 -1.09 -14.93
N THR A 146 10.73 0.17 -15.32
CA THR A 146 9.96 1.09 -14.48
C THR A 146 8.52 0.61 -14.34
N LYS A 147 7.99 0.66 -13.11
CA LYS A 147 6.60 0.34 -12.77
C LYS A 147 5.87 1.58 -12.24
N TYR A 148 4.55 1.53 -12.28
CA TYR A 148 3.68 2.46 -11.56
C TYR A 148 3.20 1.79 -10.27
N GLU A 149 3.25 2.54 -9.18
CA GLU A 149 2.59 2.18 -7.93
C GLU A 149 1.08 2.29 -8.13
N ILE A 150 0.35 1.28 -7.67
CA ILE A 150 -1.09 1.17 -7.78
C ILE A 150 -1.73 0.86 -6.43
N LEU A 151 -3.00 1.22 -6.28
CA LEU A 151 -3.88 0.74 -5.22
C LEU A 151 -5.03 -0.06 -5.81
N GLY A 152 -5.14 -1.33 -5.43
CA GLY A 152 -6.34 -2.15 -5.64
C GLY A 152 -7.34 -1.90 -4.52
N THR A 153 -8.51 -1.35 -4.82
CA THR A 153 -9.52 -0.95 -3.82
C THR A 153 -10.83 -1.71 -3.96
N SER A 154 -11.48 -2.03 -2.84
CA SER A 154 -12.83 -2.63 -2.84
C SER A 154 -13.96 -1.64 -3.11
N TYR A 155 -13.62 -0.36 -3.21
CA TYR A 155 -14.54 0.75 -3.42
C TYR A 155 -14.06 1.62 -4.58
N LYS A 156 -15.03 2.27 -5.23
CA LYS A 156 -14.78 3.19 -6.32
C LYS A 156 -14.20 4.49 -5.77
N THR A 157 -13.06 4.93 -6.28
CA THR A 157 -12.56 6.30 -6.03
C THR A 157 -12.96 7.20 -7.20
N ASN A 158 -12.94 8.52 -7.01
CA ASN A 158 -13.16 9.47 -8.12
C ASN A 158 -12.10 9.34 -9.25
N LYS A 159 -11.00 8.58 -9.02
CA LYS A 159 -9.88 8.37 -9.96
C LYS A 159 -9.85 6.97 -10.59
N SER A 160 -10.85 6.13 -10.33
CA SER A 160 -10.86 4.69 -10.66
C SER A 160 -11.20 4.33 -12.13
N ASN A 161 -11.01 5.24 -13.08
CA ASN A 161 -11.45 5.07 -14.48
C ASN A 161 -10.34 4.55 -15.40
N ILE A 162 -9.81 3.35 -15.16
CA ILE A 162 -9.01 2.63 -16.17
C ILE A 162 -9.61 1.25 -16.39
N THR A 163 -10.44 1.12 -17.43
CA THR A 163 -10.92 -0.16 -17.96
C THR A 163 -9.90 -0.74 -18.95
N CYS A 164 -9.75 -2.06 -18.97
CA CYS A 164 -8.71 -2.81 -19.71
C CYS A 164 -8.68 -2.61 -21.24
N GLN A 165 -9.60 -1.84 -21.83
CA GLN A 165 -9.63 -1.59 -23.27
C GLN A 165 -8.60 -0.56 -23.74
N ASN A 166 -7.99 0.21 -22.84
CA ASN A 166 -7.03 1.27 -23.17
C ASN A 166 -5.61 1.01 -22.63
N ALA A 167 -5.15 -0.24 -22.63
CA ALA A 167 -3.76 -0.59 -22.25
C ALA A 167 -2.69 0.14 -23.10
N GLY A 168 -3.07 0.64 -24.29
CA GLY A 168 -2.21 1.45 -25.18
C GLY A 168 -2.22 2.96 -24.94
N CYS A 169 -3.14 3.47 -24.11
CA CYS A 169 -3.24 4.88 -23.74
C CYS A 169 -3.26 4.99 -22.22
N VAL A 170 -2.11 4.74 -21.59
CA VAL A 170 -1.86 5.17 -20.21
C VAL A 170 -1.88 6.69 -20.22
N GLN A 171 -3.06 7.25 -19.99
CA GLN A 171 -3.27 8.69 -19.88
C GLN A 171 -2.56 9.14 -18.60
N LEU A 172 -1.32 9.58 -18.79
CA LEU A 172 -0.51 10.35 -17.86
C LEU A 172 -1.25 11.66 -17.55
N GLU A 173 -2.25 11.60 -16.68
CA GLU A 173 -2.66 12.81 -15.95
C GLU A 173 -1.67 12.98 -14.80
N ILE A 174 -0.52 13.52 -15.21
CA ILE A 174 0.49 14.13 -14.36
C ILE A 174 -0.23 15.05 -13.38
N PHE A 175 0.13 14.96 -12.10
CA PHE A 175 -0.20 15.95 -11.08
C PHE A 175 0.16 17.35 -11.59
N ASN A 176 -0.79 18.06 -12.19
CA ASN A 176 -0.68 19.49 -12.37
C ASN A 176 -1.06 20.12 -11.03
N ALA A 177 -0.09 20.88 -10.52
CA ALA A 177 -0.13 21.61 -9.26
C ALA A 177 -1.25 22.66 -9.20
#